data_AF-A0A6G1L506-F1
#
_entry.id   AF-A0A6G1L506-F1
#
_cell.length_a   1.000
_cell.length_b   1.000
_cell.length_c   1.000
_cell.angle_alpha   90.00
_cell.angle_beta   90.00
_cell.angle_gamma   90.00
#
_symmetry.space_group_name_H-M   'P 1'
#
loop_
_entity.id
_entity.type
_entity.pdbx_description
1 polymer ?
#
loop_
_entity_poly.entity_id
_entity_poly.type
_entity_poly.pdbx_seq_one_letter_code
_entity_poly.pdbx_strand_id
1 'polypeptide(L)'
;MAADGATLTPEQSHALFDILTHRETYGEIEDFKYPDAINNYGPPFQDHVKKSQSPILQTLVSKFALKLPGLRDVSPEFWKVRVEDLVKELADAELSESYDKGVLGIRKTLATAISALIEYPARGCLEGVHTDLPDKSKQYNVDNPDDVLQSWRDALQLMVYGDLIDELFAKAAETDDLSKHSSLVQAMHEFVVVNIASLMHYTLVLSPEGPTLLRMIQSVHNMLPYVVIRQTLKIGNVASMISAMMRVILTKASVASMTNWIGLTSGADEGMNLLQQIISQVLGWDKRELRKRAEKIEKDKDAPPKEVREELKDWMGRSRAEHDECRRQSREQQVSIVSVIMAMSSHSTELSEKQHANALEYLALHLAIRDRQQIVKVLCKRNPDHLTAAIKDAVDAYTPMIRHVHQAVNLSDTIWDFERFVTDMLKIAKPSGAKGEEKPPSVEDFVDLLHRHQSSSHKFLHQFAKNGKEVTGWWQDYVHYAAAQFKQGGNPPPSDLAVPEDVATAGGVMKGIEKAFADLSKDDQEVVKKELSAYSKYLDDLHSASAARVSAVIKRTHSTPYGPGAYLARWQHLMDTTLITPGTAKGPLYTPVEHGTSPRPQGRYPVSISSTA
;
A
#
# COMPACT_ATOMS: atom_id res chain seq x y z
N MET A 1 -50.58 11.28 9.85
CA MET A 1 -49.48 10.37 10.23
C MET A 1 -48.41 10.55 9.17
N ALA A 2 -47.42 11.40 9.46
CA ALA A 2 -46.41 11.85 8.52
C ALA A 2 -45.19 10.91 8.54
N ALA A 3 -44.43 10.94 7.45
CA ALA A 3 -43.33 10.06 7.08
C ALA A 3 -42.25 9.84 8.16
N ASP A 4 -42.17 8.62 8.69
CA ASP A 4 -41.07 8.14 9.56
C ASP A 4 -40.16 7.12 8.84
N GLY A 5 -40.44 6.83 7.55
CA GLY A 5 -39.77 5.77 6.79
C GLY A 5 -38.54 6.20 5.98
N ALA A 6 -38.30 7.50 5.76
CA ALA A 6 -37.34 7.97 4.76
C ALA A 6 -35.97 8.39 5.31
N THR A 7 -35.77 8.43 6.63
CA THR A 7 -34.54 8.95 7.24
C THR A 7 -33.67 7.81 7.80
N LEU A 8 -32.35 7.90 7.63
CA LEU A 8 -31.37 7.02 8.27
C LEU A 8 -31.06 7.51 9.69
N THR A 9 -30.76 6.59 10.62
CA THR A 9 -30.17 6.98 11.91
C THR A 9 -28.72 7.41 11.71
N PRO A 10 -28.10 8.18 12.63
CA PRO A 10 -26.70 8.57 12.51
C PRO A 10 -25.74 7.37 12.31
N GLU A 11 -26.01 6.24 12.97
CA GLU A 11 -25.21 5.02 12.86
C GLU A 11 -25.37 4.35 11.48
N GLN A 12 -26.59 4.34 10.93
CA GLN A 12 -26.86 3.83 9.58
C GLN A 12 -26.24 4.74 8.52
N SER A 13 -26.35 6.04 8.73
CA SER A 13 -25.73 7.08 7.91
C SER A 13 -24.21 6.89 7.87
N HIS A 14 -23.55 6.78 9.03
CA HIS A 14 -22.12 6.50 9.12
C HIS A 14 -21.73 5.15 8.48
N ALA A 15 -22.53 4.09 8.70
CA ALA A 15 -22.33 2.80 8.07
C ALA A 15 -22.37 2.89 6.53
N LEU A 16 -23.32 3.63 5.97
CA LEU A 16 -23.45 3.78 4.52
C LEU A 16 -22.26 4.54 3.94
N PHE A 17 -21.85 5.63 4.60
CA PHE A 17 -20.64 6.37 4.24
C PHE A 17 -19.38 5.49 4.30
N ASP A 18 -19.24 4.68 5.34
CA ASP A 18 -18.11 3.78 5.51
C ASP A 18 -18.03 2.73 4.39
N ILE A 19 -19.16 2.11 4.03
CA ILE A 19 -19.27 1.14 2.93
C ILE A 19 -18.93 1.79 1.59
N LEU A 20 -19.56 2.92 1.27
CA LEU A 20 -19.40 3.58 -0.02
C LEU A 20 -17.97 4.07 -0.21
N THR A 21 -17.38 4.69 0.81
CA THR A 21 -15.97 5.13 0.74
C THR A 21 -15.00 3.95 0.66
N HIS A 22 -15.28 2.83 1.33
CA HIS A 22 -14.46 1.61 1.21
C HIS A 22 -14.47 1.07 -0.23
N ARG A 23 -15.66 0.97 -0.83
CA ARG A 23 -15.84 0.48 -2.21
C ARG A 23 -15.22 1.41 -3.23
N GLU A 24 -15.50 2.72 -3.12
CA GLU A 24 -15.00 3.72 -4.06
C GLU A 24 -13.48 3.84 -4.00
N THR A 25 -12.90 3.95 -2.79
CA THR A 25 -11.44 4.03 -2.62
C THR A 25 -10.75 2.84 -3.25
N TYR A 26 -11.30 1.64 -3.08
CA TYR A 26 -10.75 0.44 -3.67
C TYR A 26 -10.91 0.39 -5.19
N GLY A 27 -12.09 0.76 -5.69
CA GLY A 27 -12.39 0.84 -7.12
C GLY A 27 -11.44 1.79 -7.85
N GLU A 28 -11.26 3.00 -7.32
CA GLU A 28 -10.33 3.99 -7.87
C GLU A 28 -8.89 3.46 -7.96
N ILE A 29 -8.42 2.70 -6.96
CA ILE A 29 -7.09 2.05 -7.00
C ILE A 29 -7.05 0.96 -8.08
N GLU A 30 -8.08 0.13 -8.18
CA GLU A 30 -8.13 -0.96 -9.16
C GLU A 30 -8.18 -0.45 -10.60
N ASP A 31 -8.81 0.70 -10.85
CA ASP A 31 -8.95 1.29 -12.19
C ASP A 31 -7.61 1.62 -12.85
N PHE A 32 -6.54 1.85 -12.07
CA PHE A 32 -5.18 2.02 -12.59
C PHE A 32 -4.59 0.78 -13.30
N LYS A 33 -5.33 -0.34 -13.34
CA LYS A 33 -5.02 -1.45 -14.27
C LYS A 33 -5.32 -1.09 -15.73
N TYR A 34 -6.09 -0.03 -15.97
CA TYR A 34 -6.47 0.47 -17.28
C TYR A 34 -5.81 1.84 -17.55
N PRO A 35 -5.32 2.09 -18.78
CA PRO A 35 -4.70 3.37 -19.14
C PRO A 35 -5.64 4.57 -18.98
N ASP A 36 -6.95 4.35 -19.11
CA ASP A 36 -7.94 5.42 -19.03
C ASP A 36 -8.01 6.06 -17.64
N ALA A 37 -7.64 5.34 -16.58
CA ALA A 37 -7.65 5.89 -15.23
C ALA A 37 -6.70 7.08 -15.10
N ILE A 38 -5.45 6.95 -15.58
CA ILE A 38 -4.50 8.07 -15.55
C ILE A 38 -4.89 9.17 -16.54
N ASN A 39 -5.43 8.84 -17.72
CA ASN A 39 -5.84 9.84 -18.72
C ASN A 39 -7.02 10.72 -18.23
N ASN A 40 -7.87 10.20 -17.34
CA ASN A 40 -9.04 10.88 -16.79
C ASN A 40 -8.90 11.25 -15.30
N TYR A 41 -7.67 11.23 -14.78
CA TYR A 41 -7.40 11.55 -13.38
C TYR A 41 -7.53 13.05 -13.09
N GLY A 42 -6.98 13.89 -13.98
CA GLY A 42 -6.93 15.34 -13.83
C GLY A 42 -5.63 15.86 -13.22
N PRO A 43 -5.60 17.09 -12.69
CA PRO A 43 -4.38 17.68 -12.17
C PRO A 43 -3.74 16.82 -11.05
N PRO A 44 -2.40 16.72 -10.98
CA PRO A 44 -1.40 17.50 -11.72
C PRO A 44 -1.09 16.98 -13.14
N PHE A 45 -1.70 15.87 -13.57
CA PHE A 45 -1.40 15.21 -14.84
C PHE A 45 -2.10 15.89 -16.02
N GLN A 46 -3.42 16.06 -15.94
CA GLN A 46 -4.20 16.69 -17.01
C GLN A 46 -4.92 17.95 -16.54
N ASP A 47 -4.57 19.12 -17.09
CA ASP A 47 -5.23 20.39 -16.75
C ASP A 47 -6.67 20.50 -17.30
N HIS A 48 -6.98 19.74 -18.36
CA HIS A 48 -8.25 19.85 -19.08
C HIS A 48 -9.38 19.04 -18.44
N VAL A 49 -9.06 18.09 -17.57
CA VAL A 49 -10.04 17.23 -16.90
C VAL A 49 -10.59 17.98 -15.69
N LYS A 50 -11.85 18.45 -15.81
CA LYS A 50 -12.53 19.22 -14.76
C LYS A 50 -13.19 18.37 -13.68
N LYS A 51 -13.48 17.11 -13.98
CA LYS A 51 -14.09 16.14 -13.06
C LYS A 51 -13.29 14.84 -13.16
N SER A 52 -12.64 14.46 -12.07
CA SER A 52 -11.86 13.22 -11.99
C SER A 52 -12.77 12.01 -11.96
N GLN A 53 -12.32 10.92 -12.60
CA GLN A 53 -12.88 9.58 -12.40
C GLN A 53 -12.27 8.88 -11.17
N SER A 54 -11.36 9.55 -10.46
CA SER A 54 -10.78 9.09 -9.19
C SER A 54 -10.84 10.20 -8.14
N PRO A 55 -12.04 10.65 -7.75
CA PRO A 55 -12.22 11.83 -6.90
C PRO A 55 -11.58 11.70 -5.51
N ILE A 56 -11.58 10.53 -4.89
CA ILE A 56 -10.96 10.32 -3.57
C ILE A 56 -9.44 10.45 -3.69
N LEU A 57 -8.83 9.70 -4.62
CA LEU A 57 -7.39 9.73 -4.84
C LEU A 57 -6.92 11.12 -5.28
N GLN A 58 -7.66 11.79 -6.17
CA GLN A 58 -7.36 13.15 -6.60
C GLN A 58 -7.44 14.14 -5.43
N THR A 59 -8.45 14.00 -4.57
CA THR A 59 -8.58 14.83 -3.36
C THR A 59 -7.37 14.65 -2.46
N LEU A 60 -6.94 13.41 -2.20
CA LEU A 60 -5.78 13.12 -1.36
C LEU A 60 -4.47 13.65 -1.97
N VAL A 61 -4.25 13.48 -3.27
CA VAL A 61 -3.07 14.01 -3.95
C VAL A 61 -3.05 15.53 -3.93
N SER A 62 -4.18 16.17 -4.24
CA SER A 62 -4.29 17.63 -4.32
C SER A 62 -4.13 18.30 -2.96
N LYS A 63 -4.76 17.72 -1.92
CA LYS A 63 -4.68 18.23 -0.56
C LYS A 63 -3.30 17.97 0.04
N PHE A 64 -2.75 16.77 -0.07
CA PHE A 64 -1.55 16.40 0.68
C PHE A 64 -0.29 16.36 -0.20
N ALA A 65 -0.27 15.51 -1.23
CA ALA A 65 0.95 15.25 -2.00
C ALA A 65 1.48 16.52 -2.68
N LEU A 66 0.63 17.29 -3.36
CA LEU A 66 1.02 18.52 -4.06
C LEU A 66 1.44 19.67 -3.13
N LYS A 67 1.18 19.56 -1.83
CA LYS A 67 1.54 20.58 -0.83
C LYS A 67 2.76 20.20 0.01
N LEU A 68 3.27 18.98 -0.13
CA LEU A 68 4.45 18.50 0.59
C LEU A 68 5.67 19.40 0.31
N PRO A 69 6.44 19.80 1.34
CA PRO A 69 7.70 20.50 1.16
C PRO A 69 8.63 19.71 0.22
N GLY A 70 9.19 20.38 -0.78
CA GLY A 70 9.97 19.76 -1.86
C GLY A 70 9.11 19.31 -3.05
N LEU A 71 8.11 18.44 -2.84
CA LEU A 71 7.28 17.95 -3.95
C LEU A 71 6.42 19.06 -4.59
N ARG A 72 5.98 20.05 -3.80
CA ARG A 72 5.25 21.22 -4.31
C ARG A 72 6.01 22.05 -5.34
N ASP A 73 7.35 21.93 -5.35
CA ASP A 73 8.26 22.72 -6.19
C ASP A 73 8.78 21.91 -7.39
N VAL A 74 8.28 20.69 -7.59
CA VAL A 74 8.68 19.82 -8.72
C VAL A 74 8.18 20.38 -10.05
N SER A 75 8.94 20.15 -11.12
CA SER A 75 8.59 20.63 -12.45
C SER A 75 7.27 20.01 -12.95
N PRO A 76 6.46 20.73 -13.75
CA PRO A 76 5.28 20.16 -14.39
C PRO A 76 5.61 18.92 -15.24
N GLU A 77 6.79 18.87 -15.87
CA GLU A 77 7.24 17.71 -16.66
C GLU A 77 7.32 16.42 -15.83
N PHE A 78 7.64 16.51 -14.54
CA PHE A 78 7.65 15.36 -13.65
C PHE A 78 6.29 14.66 -13.66
N TRP A 79 5.21 15.41 -13.49
CA TRP A 79 3.85 14.87 -13.47
C TRP A 79 3.35 14.53 -14.88
N LYS A 80 3.32 15.53 -15.76
CA LYS A 80 2.64 15.49 -17.08
C LYS A 80 3.37 14.67 -18.15
N VAL A 81 4.59 14.26 -17.86
CA VAL A 81 5.38 13.44 -18.80
C VAL A 81 5.97 12.24 -18.09
N ARG A 82 6.75 12.42 -17.02
CA ARG A 82 7.49 11.27 -16.45
C ARG A 82 6.57 10.30 -15.74
N VAL A 83 5.81 10.76 -14.76
CA VAL A 83 4.93 9.91 -13.95
C VAL A 83 3.73 9.45 -14.78
N GLU A 84 3.10 10.35 -15.57
CA GLU A 84 1.98 10.00 -16.45
C GLU A 84 2.34 8.86 -17.42
N ASP A 85 3.44 8.98 -18.17
CA ASP A 85 3.86 7.94 -19.11
C ASP A 85 4.22 6.64 -18.40
N LEU A 86 4.90 6.70 -17.24
CA LEU A 86 5.25 5.49 -16.48
C LEU A 86 4.00 4.74 -16.01
N VAL A 87 3.01 5.46 -15.47
CA VAL A 87 1.73 4.87 -15.03
C VAL A 87 0.97 4.31 -16.23
N LYS A 88 0.87 5.08 -17.32
CA LYS A 88 0.21 4.66 -18.56
C LYS A 88 0.84 3.41 -19.13
N GLU A 89 2.16 3.32 -19.21
CA GLU A 89 2.84 2.15 -19.76
C GLU A 89 2.77 0.92 -18.85
N LEU A 90 2.76 1.10 -17.53
CA LEU A 90 2.49 0.01 -16.59
C LEU A 90 1.05 -0.50 -16.75
N ALA A 91 0.09 0.39 -17.02
CA ALA A 91 -1.28 0.01 -17.33
C ALA A 91 -1.36 -0.71 -18.68
N ASP A 92 -0.76 -0.17 -19.74
CA ASP A 92 -0.70 -0.75 -21.09
C ASP A 92 -0.01 -2.13 -21.11
N ALA A 93 1.00 -2.33 -20.24
CA ALA A 93 1.67 -3.62 -20.08
C ALA A 93 0.73 -4.75 -19.62
N GLU A 94 -0.45 -4.41 -19.09
CA GLU A 94 -1.48 -5.36 -18.68
C GLU A 94 -0.91 -6.45 -17.77
N LEU A 95 -0.30 -6.05 -16.65
CA LEU A 95 0.19 -7.04 -15.69
C LEU A 95 -0.96 -7.93 -15.25
N SER A 96 -0.70 -9.24 -15.16
CA SER A 96 -1.75 -10.24 -14.91
C SER A 96 -2.41 -10.10 -13.54
N GLU A 97 -3.70 -10.44 -13.49
CA GLU A 97 -4.53 -10.34 -12.30
C GLU A 97 -4.39 -11.57 -11.39
N SER A 98 -4.81 -11.41 -10.13
CA SER A 98 -4.95 -12.57 -9.23
C SER A 98 -5.96 -13.60 -9.76
N TYR A 99 -6.98 -13.13 -10.50
CA TYR A 99 -7.94 -13.99 -11.16
C TYR A 99 -7.26 -14.96 -12.13
N ASP A 100 -6.42 -14.43 -13.03
CA ASP A 100 -5.73 -15.21 -14.06
C ASP A 100 -4.75 -16.23 -13.47
N LYS A 101 -4.13 -15.89 -12.34
CA LYS A 101 -3.14 -16.73 -11.65
C LYS A 101 -3.75 -17.77 -10.70
N GLY A 102 -5.02 -17.64 -10.35
CA GLY A 102 -5.63 -18.50 -9.34
C GLY A 102 -5.14 -18.26 -7.91
N VAL A 103 -4.38 -17.18 -7.65
CA VAL A 103 -3.79 -16.87 -6.33
C VAL A 103 -3.67 -15.35 -6.12
N LEU A 104 -3.66 -14.93 -4.84
CA LEU A 104 -3.35 -13.56 -4.48
C LEU A 104 -1.88 -13.24 -4.81
N GLY A 105 -1.66 -12.23 -5.65
CA GLY A 105 -0.32 -11.78 -5.99
C GLY A 105 0.08 -10.54 -5.19
N ILE A 106 1.39 -10.29 -5.10
CA ILE A 106 1.97 -9.14 -4.38
C ILE A 106 1.26 -7.82 -4.72
N ARG A 107 0.96 -7.56 -6.00
CA ARG A 107 0.26 -6.32 -6.42
C ARG A 107 -1.13 -6.20 -5.79
N LYS A 108 -1.92 -7.28 -5.74
CA LYS A 108 -3.26 -7.29 -5.13
C LYS A 108 -3.16 -7.12 -3.62
N THR A 109 -2.23 -7.84 -2.98
CA THR A 109 -1.94 -7.70 -1.55
C THR A 109 -1.59 -6.26 -1.18
N LEU A 110 -0.70 -5.60 -1.95
CA LEU A 110 -0.33 -4.20 -1.72
C LEU A 110 -1.48 -3.24 -2.01
N ALA A 111 -2.22 -3.41 -3.11
CA ALA A 111 -3.34 -2.54 -3.46
C ALA A 111 -4.44 -2.56 -2.38
N THR A 112 -4.81 -3.75 -1.90
CA THR A 112 -5.79 -3.91 -0.82
C THR A 112 -5.29 -3.35 0.52
N ALA A 113 -3.99 -3.50 0.83
CA ALA A 113 -3.38 -2.89 2.01
C ALA A 113 -3.43 -1.36 1.97
N ILE A 114 -3.03 -0.78 0.84
CA ILE A 114 -3.03 0.67 0.61
C ILE A 114 -4.46 1.20 0.70
N SER A 115 -5.43 0.55 0.06
CA SER A 115 -6.85 0.92 0.14
C SER A 115 -7.31 1.02 1.59
N ALA A 116 -7.09 -0.05 2.38
CA ALA A 116 -7.51 -0.09 3.77
C ALA A 116 -6.85 1.00 4.65
N LEU A 117 -5.66 1.49 4.27
CA LEU A 117 -4.96 2.56 4.99
C LEU A 117 -5.41 3.96 4.55
N ILE A 118 -5.56 4.22 3.24
CA ILE A 118 -5.88 5.55 2.73
C ILE A 118 -7.36 5.93 2.93
N GLU A 119 -8.23 4.95 3.19
CA GLU A 119 -9.63 5.19 3.57
C GLU A 119 -9.76 6.12 4.80
N TYR A 120 -8.83 6.06 5.75
CA TYR A 120 -8.86 6.89 6.96
C TYR A 120 -8.70 8.39 6.65
N PRO A 121 -7.62 8.84 6.00
CA PRO A 121 -7.50 10.24 5.60
C PRO A 121 -8.55 10.63 4.54
N ALA A 122 -9.00 9.71 3.68
CA ALA A 122 -10.10 9.97 2.74
C ALA A 122 -11.38 10.36 3.49
N ARG A 123 -11.83 9.54 4.45
CA ARG A 123 -13.02 9.82 5.26
C ARG A 123 -12.88 11.11 6.05
N GLY A 124 -11.72 11.30 6.68
CA GLY A 124 -11.43 12.54 7.40
C GLY A 124 -11.53 13.78 6.50
N CYS A 125 -11.13 13.69 5.23
CA CYS A 125 -11.24 14.81 4.28
C CYS A 125 -12.66 15.08 3.79
N LEU A 126 -13.52 14.06 3.76
CA LEU A 126 -14.89 14.14 3.23
C LEU A 126 -15.89 14.59 4.31
N GLU A 127 -15.73 14.09 5.54
CA GLU A 127 -16.65 14.40 6.65
C GLU A 127 -16.07 15.40 7.67
N GLY A 128 -14.74 15.43 7.82
CA GLY A 128 -14.08 16.09 8.94
C GLY A 128 -14.17 15.27 10.23
N VAL A 129 -13.31 15.59 11.19
CA VAL A 129 -13.27 14.97 12.52
C VAL A 129 -14.17 15.77 13.45
N HIS A 130 -15.17 15.13 14.07
CA HIS A 130 -16.02 15.79 15.09
C HIS A 130 -15.17 16.27 16.27
N THR A 131 -15.42 17.48 16.77
CA THR A 131 -14.67 18.04 17.90
C THR A 131 -15.06 17.36 19.21
N ASP A 132 -14.10 16.73 19.86
CA ASP A 132 -14.22 16.11 21.19
C ASP A 132 -12.88 16.27 21.93
N LEU A 133 -12.60 17.49 22.39
CA LEU A 133 -11.30 17.81 23.00
C LEU A 133 -11.12 17.12 24.36
N PRO A 134 -9.97 16.48 24.61
CA PRO A 134 -9.70 15.80 25.87
C PRO A 134 -9.46 16.79 27.02
N ASP A 135 -9.57 16.29 28.25
CA ASP A 135 -9.11 17.00 29.45
C ASP A 135 -7.57 17.14 29.41
N LYS A 136 -7.07 18.38 29.38
CA LYS A 136 -5.63 18.68 29.36
C LYS A 136 -4.86 18.14 30.57
N SER A 137 -5.53 17.85 31.68
CA SER A 137 -4.91 17.32 32.90
C SER A 137 -4.76 15.79 32.92
N LYS A 138 -5.39 15.09 31.98
CA LYS A 138 -5.38 13.64 31.90
C LYS A 138 -3.96 13.09 31.73
N GLN A 139 -3.65 12.04 32.49
CA GLN A 139 -2.40 11.29 32.39
C GLN A 139 -2.70 9.93 31.76
N TYR A 140 -1.74 9.44 30.98
CA TYR A 140 -1.86 8.16 30.26
C TYR A 140 -0.76 7.21 30.72
N ASN A 141 -1.10 5.94 30.90
CA ASN A 141 -0.13 4.89 31.20
C ASN A 141 0.06 3.97 29.98
N VAL A 142 1.30 3.82 29.51
CA VAL A 142 1.66 2.93 28.38
C VAL A 142 1.36 1.44 28.67
N ASP A 143 1.36 1.05 29.95
CA ASP A 143 1.04 -0.32 30.37
C ASP A 143 -0.48 -0.56 30.47
N ASN A 144 -1.30 0.50 30.36
CA ASN A 144 -2.75 0.42 30.36
C ASN A 144 -3.29 0.45 28.91
N PRO A 145 -3.84 -0.66 28.39
CA PRO A 145 -4.35 -0.70 27.03
C PRO A 145 -5.43 0.33 26.71
N ASP A 146 -6.28 0.67 27.69
CA ASP A 146 -7.35 1.64 27.49
C ASP A 146 -6.79 3.06 27.33
N ASP A 147 -5.75 3.39 28.08
CA ASP A 147 -5.03 4.67 27.94
C ASP A 147 -4.32 4.75 26.60
N VAL A 148 -3.66 3.66 26.15
CA VAL A 148 -3.00 3.62 24.84
C VAL A 148 -4.02 3.81 23.71
N LEU A 149 -5.16 3.12 23.75
CA LEU A 149 -6.23 3.28 22.76
C LEU A 149 -6.81 4.70 22.75
N GLN A 150 -7.09 5.26 23.94
CA GLN A 150 -7.69 6.57 24.06
C GLN A 150 -6.71 7.69 23.71
N SER A 151 -5.41 7.51 23.98
CA SER A 151 -4.37 8.49 23.66
C SER A 151 -4.31 8.81 22.17
N TRP A 152 -4.53 7.84 21.29
CA TRP A 152 -4.58 8.07 19.85
C TRP A 152 -5.74 9.01 19.45
N ARG A 153 -6.93 8.80 20.03
CA ARG A 153 -8.11 9.64 19.78
C ARG A 153 -7.89 11.06 20.30
N ASP A 154 -7.41 11.16 21.54
CA ASP A 154 -7.15 12.43 22.22
C ASP A 154 -6.04 13.23 21.49
N ALA A 155 -4.99 12.54 21.03
CA ALA A 155 -3.92 13.14 20.24
C ALA A 155 -4.43 13.63 18.87
N LEU A 156 -5.28 12.84 18.18
CA LEU A 156 -5.89 13.27 16.92
C LEU A 156 -6.71 14.56 17.10
N GLN A 157 -7.49 14.65 18.18
CA GLN A 157 -8.27 15.85 18.52
C GLN A 157 -7.35 17.06 18.76
N LEU A 158 -6.26 16.88 19.50
CA LEU A 158 -5.32 17.97 19.77
C LEU A 158 -4.42 18.32 18.57
N MET A 159 -4.20 17.41 17.62
CA MET A 159 -3.54 17.73 16.35
C MET A 159 -4.45 18.56 15.44
N VAL A 160 -5.74 18.22 15.37
CA VAL A 160 -6.69 18.91 14.49
C VAL A 160 -7.17 20.24 15.11
N TYR A 161 -7.54 20.25 16.38
CA TYR A 161 -8.20 21.38 17.06
C TYR A 161 -7.36 22.04 18.15
N GLY A 162 -6.25 21.43 18.57
CA GLY A 162 -5.39 21.91 19.65
C GLY A 162 -4.00 22.36 19.19
N ASP A 163 -3.04 22.23 20.11
CA ASP A 163 -1.66 22.69 20.03
C ASP A 163 -0.63 21.54 19.97
N LEU A 164 -1.07 20.28 19.86
CA LEU A 164 -0.18 19.11 19.95
C LEU A 164 0.90 19.10 18.85
N ILE A 165 0.61 19.61 17.65
CA ILE A 165 1.62 19.75 16.59
C ILE A 165 2.77 20.65 17.08
N ASP A 166 2.46 21.81 17.64
CA ASP A 166 3.47 22.76 18.12
C ASP A 166 4.27 22.17 19.29
N GLU A 167 3.59 21.49 20.22
CA GLU A 167 4.24 20.78 21.33
C GLU A 167 5.22 19.71 20.83
N LEU A 168 4.81 18.89 19.85
CA LEU A 168 5.66 17.83 19.30
C LEU A 168 6.93 18.39 18.65
N PHE A 169 6.79 19.44 17.84
CA PHE A 169 7.93 20.08 17.17
C PHE A 169 8.87 20.78 18.17
N ALA A 170 8.31 21.51 19.14
CA ALA A 170 9.09 22.14 20.20
C ALA A 170 9.84 21.09 21.02
N LYS A 171 9.17 20.01 21.41
CA LYS A 171 9.77 18.97 22.25
C LYS A 171 10.84 18.16 21.54
N ALA A 172 10.63 17.86 20.25
CA ALA A 172 11.65 17.23 19.42
C ALA A 172 12.92 18.09 19.35
N ALA A 173 12.82 19.43 19.28
CA ALA A 173 13.99 20.30 19.30
C ALA A 173 14.73 20.28 20.66
N GLU A 174 14.02 20.02 21.76
CA GLU A 174 14.59 19.96 23.11
C GLU A 174 15.32 18.64 23.40
N THR A 175 14.76 17.50 22.98
CA THR A 175 15.29 16.18 23.37
C THR A 175 14.95 15.09 22.34
N ASP A 176 15.81 14.07 22.27
CA ASP A 176 15.60 12.81 21.53
C ASP A 176 15.08 11.67 22.40
N ASP A 177 14.60 11.98 23.60
CA ASP A 177 14.22 11.02 24.63
C ASP A 177 12.70 11.04 24.80
N LEU A 178 12.05 9.99 24.30
CA LEU A 178 10.59 9.83 24.35
C LEU A 178 10.04 9.95 25.78
N SER A 179 10.79 9.49 26.79
CA SER A 179 10.34 9.51 28.20
C SER A 179 10.15 10.93 28.75
N LYS A 180 10.71 11.94 28.09
CA LYS A 180 10.58 13.36 28.45
C LYS A 180 9.41 14.05 27.76
N HIS A 181 8.73 13.40 26.82
CA HIS A 181 7.49 13.91 26.24
C HIS A 181 6.33 13.77 27.24
N SER A 182 5.20 14.43 26.99
CA SER A 182 3.99 14.25 27.79
C SER A 182 3.52 12.79 27.78
N SER A 183 2.81 12.37 28.83
CA SER A 183 2.29 11.00 28.92
C SER A 183 1.35 10.66 27.74
N LEU A 184 0.61 11.65 27.23
CA LEU A 184 -0.17 11.54 25.99
C LEU A 184 0.69 11.09 24.80
N VAL A 185 1.82 11.78 24.56
CA VAL A 185 2.69 11.48 23.42
C VAL A 185 3.36 10.12 23.58
N GLN A 186 3.75 9.74 24.80
CA GLN A 186 4.30 8.42 25.09
C GLN A 186 3.29 7.30 24.78
N ALA A 187 2.04 7.45 25.24
CA ALA A 187 0.97 6.48 24.96
C ALA A 187 0.57 6.45 23.47
N MET A 188 0.49 7.61 22.81
CA MET A 188 0.25 7.70 21.36
C MET A 188 1.37 7.00 20.58
N HIS A 189 2.62 7.18 20.98
CA HIS A 189 3.76 6.50 20.37
C HIS A 189 3.63 4.98 20.53
N GLU A 190 3.24 4.48 21.69
CA GLU A 190 3.01 3.04 21.91
C GLU A 190 1.90 2.50 21.01
N PHE A 191 0.80 3.25 20.85
CA PHE A 191 -0.25 2.88 19.89
C PHE A 191 0.31 2.74 18.47
N VAL A 192 1.14 3.69 18.02
CA VAL A 192 1.77 3.67 16.69
C VAL A 192 2.70 2.46 16.55
N VAL A 193 3.55 2.18 17.55
CA VAL A 193 4.45 1.01 17.57
C VAL A 193 3.67 -0.29 17.40
N VAL A 194 2.63 -0.49 18.21
CA VAL A 194 1.80 -1.71 18.14
C VAL A 194 1.16 -1.87 16.75
N ASN A 195 0.67 -0.79 16.13
CA ASN A 195 0.07 -0.85 14.79
C ASN A 195 1.11 -1.11 13.69
N ILE A 196 2.31 -0.51 13.75
CA ILE A 196 3.38 -0.77 12.78
C ILE A 196 3.88 -2.23 12.92
N ALA A 197 4.09 -2.71 14.16
CA ALA A 197 4.49 -4.09 14.41
C ALA A 197 3.48 -5.09 13.85
N SER A 198 2.20 -4.78 14.03
CA SER A 198 1.08 -5.54 13.49
C SER A 198 1.10 -5.61 11.97
N LEU A 199 1.31 -4.47 11.30
CA LEU A 199 1.42 -4.39 9.85
C LEU A 199 2.64 -5.17 9.34
N MET A 200 3.79 -5.06 10.00
CA MET A 200 5.01 -5.80 9.65
C MET A 200 4.81 -7.30 9.80
N HIS A 201 4.31 -7.77 10.94
CA HIS A 201 4.01 -9.17 11.19
C HIS A 201 3.04 -9.73 10.16
N TYR A 202 1.94 -9.01 9.91
CA TYR A 202 0.95 -9.45 8.94
C TYR A 202 1.53 -9.56 7.52
N THR A 203 2.22 -8.51 7.06
CA THR A 203 2.76 -8.43 5.69
C THR A 203 3.89 -9.42 5.45
N LEU A 204 4.78 -9.62 6.43
CA LEU A 204 6.01 -10.39 6.26
C LEU A 204 5.86 -11.87 6.66
N VAL A 205 4.92 -12.18 7.56
CA VAL A 205 4.80 -13.51 8.18
C VAL A 205 3.49 -14.19 7.80
N LEU A 206 2.36 -13.49 7.94
CA LEU A 206 1.03 -14.09 7.75
C LEU A 206 0.56 -14.09 6.31
N SER A 207 0.95 -13.08 5.53
CA SER A 207 0.61 -12.97 4.12
C SER A 207 1.18 -14.16 3.34
N PRO A 208 0.42 -14.75 2.39
CA PRO A 208 0.90 -15.85 1.54
C PRO A 208 2.18 -15.49 0.78
N GLU A 209 2.31 -14.22 0.42
CA GLU A 209 3.46 -13.68 -0.33
C GLU A 209 4.60 -13.21 0.58
N GLY A 210 4.45 -13.30 1.91
CA GLY A 210 5.45 -12.90 2.91
C GLY A 210 6.85 -13.48 2.64
N PRO A 211 7.00 -14.79 2.39
CA PRO A 211 8.30 -15.38 2.08
C PRO A 211 8.95 -14.83 0.79
N THR A 212 8.14 -14.53 -0.23
CA THR A 212 8.63 -13.94 -1.48
C THR A 212 9.04 -12.49 -1.26
N LEU A 213 8.22 -11.72 -0.55
CA LEU A 213 8.52 -10.33 -0.20
C LEU A 213 9.80 -10.23 0.65
N LEU A 214 9.96 -11.08 1.66
CA LEU A 214 11.18 -11.13 2.47
C LEU A 214 12.43 -11.42 1.64
N ARG A 215 12.32 -12.34 0.68
CA ARG A 215 13.43 -12.65 -0.24
C ARG A 215 13.76 -11.44 -1.12
N MET A 216 12.75 -10.75 -1.67
CA MET A 216 12.96 -9.55 -2.47
C MET A 216 13.59 -8.41 -1.66
N ILE A 217 13.11 -8.15 -0.44
CA ILE A 217 13.69 -7.15 0.47
C ILE A 217 15.15 -7.51 0.80
N GLN A 218 15.42 -8.77 1.15
CA GLN A 218 16.78 -9.24 1.42
C GLN A 218 17.70 -9.07 0.20
N SER A 219 17.20 -9.37 -1.00
CA SER A 219 17.94 -9.20 -2.24
C SER A 219 18.29 -7.73 -2.51
N VAL A 220 17.34 -6.80 -2.33
CA VAL A 220 17.61 -5.36 -2.44
C VAL A 220 18.61 -4.91 -1.38
N HIS A 221 18.39 -5.28 -0.11
CA HIS A 221 19.26 -4.96 1.03
C HIS A 221 20.71 -5.36 0.75
N ASN A 222 20.94 -6.56 0.21
CA ASN A 222 22.27 -7.07 -0.09
C ASN A 222 22.96 -6.37 -1.28
N MET A 223 22.20 -5.71 -2.16
CA MET A 223 22.73 -4.99 -3.32
C MET A 223 23.02 -3.51 -3.03
N LEU A 224 22.51 -2.96 -1.93
CA LEU A 224 22.74 -1.57 -1.58
C LEU A 224 24.19 -1.35 -1.11
N PRO A 225 24.92 -0.40 -1.73
CA PRO A 225 26.31 -0.13 -1.39
C PRO A 225 26.40 0.80 -0.16
N TYR A 226 25.96 0.33 1.01
CA TYR A 226 25.84 1.14 2.23
C TYR A 226 27.10 1.95 2.54
N VAL A 227 28.29 1.34 2.39
CA VAL A 227 29.58 2.00 2.61
C VAL A 227 29.80 3.17 1.66
N VAL A 228 29.49 3.02 0.36
CA VAL A 228 29.68 4.07 -0.66
C VAL A 228 28.67 5.19 -0.44
N ILE A 229 27.40 4.86 -0.19
CA ILE A 229 26.34 5.82 0.14
C ILE A 229 26.78 6.65 1.34
N ARG A 230 27.25 5.97 2.40
CA ARG A 230 27.71 6.63 3.62
C ARG A 230 28.91 7.53 3.39
N GLN A 231 29.93 7.06 2.68
CA GLN A 231 31.10 7.89 2.34
C GLN A 231 30.72 9.14 1.55
N THR A 232 29.75 8.99 0.64
CA THR A 232 29.23 10.11 -0.15
C THR A 232 28.51 11.14 0.73
N LEU A 233 27.66 10.68 1.66
CA LEU A 233 26.93 11.57 2.58
C LEU A 233 27.85 12.35 3.54
N LYS A 234 29.08 11.87 3.78
CA LYS A 234 30.09 12.58 4.59
C LYS A 234 30.75 13.76 3.87
N ILE A 235 30.51 13.95 2.57
CA ILE A 235 31.05 15.09 1.82
C ILE A 235 30.44 16.38 2.40
N GLY A 236 31.28 17.29 2.90
CA GLY A 236 30.84 18.50 3.59
C GLY A 236 30.15 19.54 2.68
N ASN A 237 30.55 19.63 1.41
CA ASN A 237 29.85 20.50 0.45
C ASN A 237 28.62 19.79 -0.12
N VAL A 238 27.43 20.33 0.14
CA VAL A 238 26.14 19.73 -0.26
C VAL A 238 26.03 19.51 -1.77
N ALA A 239 26.43 20.47 -2.60
CA ALA A 239 26.32 20.34 -4.06
C ALA A 239 27.20 19.19 -4.59
N SER A 240 28.44 19.09 -4.06
CA SER A 240 29.34 17.98 -4.35
C SER A 240 28.79 16.65 -3.82
N MET A 241 28.18 16.64 -2.64
CA MET A 241 27.53 15.48 -2.04
C MET A 241 26.38 14.97 -2.93
N ILE A 242 25.45 15.85 -3.32
CA ILE A 242 24.33 15.53 -4.21
C ILE A 242 24.87 15.01 -5.55
N SER A 243 25.84 15.70 -6.15
CA SER A 243 26.45 15.28 -7.42
C SER A 243 27.15 13.92 -7.33
N ALA A 244 27.80 13.62 -6.20
CA ALA A 244 28.39 12.32 -5.95
C ALA A 244 27.32 11.24 -5.73
N MET A 245 26.25 11.54 -4.99
CA MET A 245 25.15 10.60 -4.76
C MET A 245 24.39 10.28 -6.04
N MET A 246 24.10 11.30 -6.85
CA MET A 246 23.50 11.13 -8.17
C MET A 246 24.41 10.32 -9.09
N ARG A 247 25.73 10.44 -8.98
CA ARG A 247 26.66 9.55 -9.69
C ARG A 247 26.59 8.12 -9.17
N VAL A 248 26.48 7.88 -7.87
CA VAL A 248 26.33 6.51 -7.33
C VAL A 248 25.05 5.84 -7.85
N ILE A 249 23.93 6.57 -7.86
CA ILE A 249 22.62 5.99 -8.18
C ILE A 249 22.37 5.94 -9.69
N LEU A 250 22.71 7.01 -10.43
CA LEU A 250 22.28 7.23 -11.81
C LEU A 250 23.40 7.09 -12.86
N THR A 251 24.66 6.92 -12.46
CA THR A 251 25.72 6.64 -13.46
C THR A 251 25.43 5.28 -14.09
N LYS A 252 25.32 5.28 -15.41
CA LYS A 252 25.16 4.05 -16.18
C LYS A 252 26.42 3.22 -16.05
N ALA A 253 26.27 1.96 -15.67
CA ALA A 253 27.42 1.09 -15.50
C ALA A 253 28.09 0.81 -16.84
N SER A 254 29.42 0.89 -16.88
CA SER A 254 30.26 0.33 -17.95
C SER A 254 30.56 -1.15 -17.69
N VAL A 255 30.96 -1.89 -18.72
CA VAL A 255 31.36 -3.32 -18.63
C VAL A 255 32.39 -3.57 -17.53
N ALA A 256 33.29 -2.61 -17.28
CA ALA A 256 34.31 -2.70 -16.22
C ALA A 256 33.77 -2.43 -14.80
N SER A 257 32.73 -1.59 -14.65
CA SER A 257 32.06 -1.38 -13.35
C SER A 257 31.10 -2.51 -12.99
N MET A 258 30.56 -3.21 -14.00
CA MET A 258 29.64 -4.34 -13.83
C MET A 258 30.33 -5.57 -13.22
N THR A 259 31.58 -5.84 -13.57
CA THR A 259 32.36 -6.97 -13.02
C THR A 259 32.88 -6.74 -11.60
N ASN A 260 33.08 -5.49 -11.19
CA ASN A 260 33.61 -5.14 -9.87
C ASN A 260 32.53 -4.98 -8.78
N TRP A 261 31.29 -4.65 -9.12
CA TRP A 261 30.33 -4.17 -8.11
C TRP A 261 29.82 -5.27 -7.17
N ILE A 262 29.67 -6.50 -7.67
CA ILE A 262 29.57 -7.77 -6.94
C ILE A 262 29.64 -8.80 -8.09
N GLY A 263 30.61 -9.72 -8.12
CA GLY A 263 30.83 -10.70 -9.22
C GLY A 263 29.70 -11.71 -9.52
N LEU A 264 28.43 -11.27 -9.49
CA LEU A 264 27.18 -11.99 -9.72
C LEU A 264 26.46 -11.54 -11.01
N THR A 265 27.03 -10.61 -11.78
CA THR A 265 26.36 -9.91 -12.89
C THR A 265 26.66 -10.53 -14.27
N SER A 266 26.35 -11.81 -14.46
CA SER A 266 26.20 -12.31 -15.83
C SER A 266 24.86 -11.81 -16.41
N GLY A 267 24.93 -10.77 -17.25
CA GLY A 267 23.80 -10.33 -18.09
C GLY A 267 23.05 -9.06 -17.66
N ALA A 268 23.72 -8.08 -17.04
CA ALA A 268 23.16 -6.73 -17.01
C ALA A 268 23.26 -6.10 -18.41
N ASP A 269 22.14 -5.63 -18.96
CA ASP A 269 22.14 -4.94 -20.26
C ASP A 269 22.98 -3.65 -20.16
N GLU A 270 23.85 -3.43 -21.15
CA GLU A 270 24.67 -2.21 -21.24
C GLU A 270 23.78 -0.95 -21.15
N GLY A 271 24.09 -0.05 -20.22
CA GLY A 271 23.42 1.26 -20.11
C GLY A 271 22.36 1.44 -19.02
N MET A 272 22.17 0.47 -18.11
CA MET A 272 21.37 0.67 -16.88
C MET A 272 22.17 1.37 -15.77
N ASN A 273 21.51 2.21 -14.98
CA ASN A 273 22.08 2.75 -13.73
C ASN A 273 21.89 1.78 -12.54
N LEU A 274 22.46 2.10 -11.37
CA LEU A 274 22.41 1.23 -10.19
C LEU A 274 20.98 0.86 -9.76
N LEU A 275 20.05 1.84 -9.73
CA LEU A 275 18.66 1.57 -9.36
C LEU A 275 18.00 0.59 -10.33
N GLN A 276 18.14 0.85 -11.63
CA GLN A 276 17.60 -0.01 -12.69
C GLN A 276 18.23 -1.41 -12.66
N GLN A 277 19.53 -1.50 -12.32
CA GLN A 277 20.22 -2.76 -12.14
C GLN A 277 19.66 -3.56 -10.96
N ILE A 278 19.44 -2.92 -9.81
CA ILE A 278 18.82 -3.58 -8.64
C ILE A 278 17.44 -4.12 -9.03
N ILE A 279 16.58 -3.29 -9.63
CA ILE A 279 15.24 -3.71 -10.08
C ILE A 279 15.34 -4.90 -11.06
N SER A 280 16.17 -4.78 -12.10
CA SER A 280 16.34 -5.79 -13.15
C SER A 280 16.89 -7.11 -12.61
N GLN A 281 17.85 -7.07 -11.68
CA GLN A 281 18.47 -8.27 -11.11
C GLN A 281 17.55 -8.98 -10.13
N VAL A 282 16.88 -8.26 -9.23
CA VAL A 282 15.94 -8.85 -8.27
C VAL A 282 14.80 -9.55 -9.00
N LEU A 283 14.18 -8.87 -9.99
CA LEU A 283 13.14 -9.48 -10.83
C LEU A 283 13.70 -10.59 -11.74
N GLY A 284 14.97 -10.49 -12.15
CA GLY A 284 15.69 -11.51 -12.90
C GLY A 284 15.90 -12.81 -12.11
N TRP A 285 16.27 -12.71 -10.83
CA TRP A 285 16.37 -13.86 -9.92
C TRP A 285 15.04 -14.56 -9.73
N ASP A 286 13.99 -13.79 -9.45
CA ASP A 286 12.65 -14.34 -9.26
C ASP A 286 12.13 -15.01 -10.54
N LYS A 287 12.36 -14.39 -11.70
CA LYS A 287 12.06 -14.99 -13.01
C LYS A 287 12.78 -16.32 -13.24
N ARG A 288 14.05 -16.45 -12.83
CA ARG A 288 14.80 -17.71 -12.94
C ARG A 288 14.18 -18.80 -12.08
N GLU A 289 13.73 -18.47 -10.87
CA GLU A 289 13.09 -19.43 -9.98
C GLU A 289 11.72 -19.89 -10.53
N LEU A 290 10.91 -18.95 -11.02
CA LEU A 290 9.64 -19.25 -11.68
C LEU A 290 9.83 -20.15 -12.91
N ARG A 291 10.87 -19.91 -13.72
CA ARG A 291 11.20 -20.76 -14.88
C ARG A 291 11.56 -22.18 -14.48
N LYS A 292 12.36 -22.36 -13.42
CA LYS A 292 12.68 -23.71 -12.92
C LYS A 292 11.44 -24.47 -12.47
N ARG A 293 10.49 -23.78 -11.82
CA ARG A 293 9.19 -24.38 -11.44
C ARG A 293 8.38 -24.78 -12.68
N ALA A 294 8.33 -23.92 -13.69
CA ALA A 294 7.64 -24.23 -14.94
C ALA A 294 8.28 -25.44 -15.64
N GLU A 295 9.62 -25.48 -15.76
CA GLU A 295 10.37 -26.60 -16.32
C GLU A 295 10.16 -27.92 -15.56
N LYS A 296 9.88 -27.85 -14.26
CA LYS A 296 9.54 -29.02 -13.45
C LYS A 296 8.16 -29.56 -13.84
N ILE A 297 7.17 -28.69 -14.06
CA ILE A 297 5.84 -29.09 -14.55
C ILE A 297 5.96 -29.74 -15.93
N GLU A 298 6.81 -29.21 -16.81
CA GLU A 298 7.02 -29.78 -18.16
C GLU A 298 7.60 -31.20 -18.14
N LYS A 299 8.27 -31.59 -17.05
CA LYS A 299 8.87 -32.92 -16.86
C LYS A 299 8.01 -33.83 -16.00
N ASP A 300 6.87 -33.34 -15.49
CA ASP A 300 5.96 -34.14 -14.69
C ASP A 300 5.24 -35.19 -15.57
N LYS A 301 4.88 -36.33 -14.98
CA LYS A 301 4.12 -37.37 -15.69
C LYS A 301 2.72 -36.91 -16.08
N ASP A 302 2.15 -35.99 -15.30
CA ASP A 302 0.84 -35.39 -15.48
C ASP A 302 0.98 -33.99 -16.12
N ALA A 303 2.08 -33.73 -16.85
CA ALA A 303 2.31 -32.46 -17.54
C ALA A 303 1.18 -32.16 -18.55
N PRO A 304 0.80 -30.88 -18.72
CA PRO A 304 -0.13 -30.51 -19.78
C PRO A 304 0.46 -30.87 -21.15
N PRO A 305 -0.36 -31.40 -22.08
CA PRO A 305 0.05 -31.69 -23.45
C PRO A 305 0.77 -30.50 -24.10
N LYS A 306 1.63 -30.80 -25.08
CA LYS A 306 2.48 -29.78 -25.70
C LYS A 306 1.64 -28.67 -26.34
N GLU A 307 0.57 -29.04 -26.99
CA GLU A 307 -0.39 -28.17 -27.67
C GLU A 307 -1.03 -27.19 -26.69
N VAL A 308 -1.43 -27.69 -25.51
CA VAL A 308 -1.98 -26.87 -24.41
C VAL A 308 -0.92 -25.90 -23.88
N ARG A 309 0.33 -26.35 -23.70
CA ARG A 309 1.42 -25.45 -23.24
C ARG A 309 1.77 -24.38 -24.26
N GLU A 310 1.70 -24.69 -25.55
CA GLU A 310 1.91 -23.73 -26.63
C GLU A 310 0.76 -22.70 -26.69
N GLU A 311 -0.48 -23.17 -26.58
CA GLU A 311 -1.67 -22.30 -26.50
C GLU A 311 -1.62 -21.35 -25.29
N LEU A 312 -1.28 -21.85 -24.11
CA LEU A 312 -1.16 -21.01 -22.90
C LEU A 312 -0.02 -19.99 -23.01
N LYS A 313 1.02 -20.28 -23.80
CA LYS A 313 2.09 -19.31 -24.08
C LYS A 313 1.66 -18.26 -25.10
N ASP A 314 0.94 -18.66 -26.14
CA ASP A 314 0.35 -17.76 -27.13
C ASP A 314 -0.67 -16.81 -26.49
N TRP A 315 -1.53 -17.35 -25.60
CA TRP A 315 -2.55 -16.61 -24.86
C TRP A 315 -2.02 -15.32 -24.25
N MET A 316 -0.84 -15.35 -23.63
CA MET A 316 -0.21 -14.19 -22.98
C MET A 316 0.05 -12.98 -23.89
N GLY A 317 0.07 -13.19 -25.21
CA GLY A 317 0.29 -12.16 -26.22
C GLY A 317 -1.00 -11.66 -26.89
N ARG A 318 -2.17 -12.19 -26.52
CA ARG A 318 -3.46 -11.80 -27.09
C ARG A 318 -3.89 -10.43 -26.60
N SER A 319 -4.95 -9.90 -27.23
CA SER A 319 -5.44 -8.57 -26.90
C SER A 319 -6.08 -8.53 -25.51
N ARG A 320 -6.01 -7.37 -24.86
CA ARG A 320 -6.71 -7.14 -23.59
C ARG A 320 -8.21 -7.46 -23.68
N ALA A 321 -8.85 -7.14 -24.81
CA ALA A 321 -10.27 -7.43 -25.01
C ALA A 321 -10.55 -8.93 -24.94
N GLU A 322 -9.67 -9.77 -25.50
CA GLU A 322 -9.77 -11.22 -25.38
C GLU A 322 -9.52 -11.69 -23.93
N HIS A 323 -8.54 -11.11 -23.23
CA HIS A 323 -8.30 -11.44 -21.82
C HIS A 323 -9.50 -11.08 -20.93
N ASP A 324 -10.08 -9.89 -21.09
CA ASP A 324 -11.25 -9.42 -20.35
C ASP A 324 -12.48 -10.29 -20.64
N GLU A 325 -12.71 -10.62 -21.91
CA GLU A 325 -13.80 -11.50 -22.33
C GLU A 325 -13.62 -12.92 -21.77
N CYS A 326 -12.41 -13.45 -21.75
CA CYS A 326 -12.11 -14.74 -21.15
C CYS A 326 -12.37 -14.76 -19.64
N ARG A 327 -11.94 -13.72 -18.92
CA ARG A 327 -12.28 -13.53 -17.49
C ARG A 327 -13.80 -13.45 -17.29
N ARG A 328 -14.52 -12.72 -18.14
CA ARG A 328 -15.99 -12.61 -18.09
C ARG A 328 -16.66 -13.96 -18.27
N GLN A 329 -16.31 -14.71 -19.32
CA GLN A 329 -16.86 -16.05 -19.57
C GLN A 329 -16.53 -17.04 -18.44
N SER A 330 -15.28 -17.03 -17.96
CA SER A 330 -14.86 -17.87 -16.84
C SER A 330 -15.72 -17.61 -15.58
N ARG A 331 -16.00 -16.34 -15.28
CA ARG A 331 -16.85 -15.94 -14.15
C ARG A 331 -18.30 -16.38 -14.31
N GLU A 332 -18.91 -16.08 -15.45
CA GLU A 332 -20.32 -16.37 -15.72
C GLU A 332 -20.62 -17.86 -15.82
N GLN A 333 -19.73 -18.61 -16.48
CA GLN A 333 -19.90 -20.04 -16.71
C GLN A 333 -19.34 -20.90 -15.58
N GLN A 334 -18.63 -20.30 -14.62
CA GLN A 334 -17.98 -21.00 -13.51
C GLN A 334 -17.06 -22.13 -13.99
N VAL A 335 -16.20 -21.78 -14.95
CA VAL A 335 -15.17 -22.65 -15.53
C VAL A 335 -13.82 -21.97 -15.40
N SER A 336 -12.74 -22.75 -15.29
CA SER A 336 -11.42 -22.15 -15.12
C SER A 336 -10.97 -21.37 -16.35
N ILE A 337 -10.08 -20.41 -16.14
CA ILE A 337 -9.50 -19.61 -17.22
C ILE A 337 -8.82 -20.51 -18.27
N VAL A 338 -8.15 -21.59 -17.84
CA VAL A 338 -7.56 -22.59 -18.75
C VAL A 338 -8.63 -23.26 -19.60
N SER A 339 -9.78 -23.62 -19.02
CA SER A 339 -10.88 -24.21 -19.80
C SER A 339 -11.40 -23.25 -20.87
N VAL A 340 -11.56 -21.97 -20.55
CA VAL A 340 -12.01 -20.95 -21.52
C VAL A 340 -10.97 -20.75 -22.61
N ILE A 341 -9.69 -20.62 -22.26
CA ILE A 341 -8.59 -20.48 -23.23
C ILE A 341 -8.59 -21.67 -24.20
N MET A 342 -8.68 -22.89 -23.68
CA MET A 342 -8.71 -24.09 -24.53
C MET A 342 -9.97 -24.17 -25.40
N ALA A 343 -11.12 -23.72 -24.90
CA ALA A 343 -12.36 -23.65 -25.67
C ALA A 343 -12.29 -22.63 -26.83
N MET A 344 -11.47 -21.59 -26.69
CA MET A 344 -11.18 -20.61 -27.75
C MET A 344 -10.07 -21.08 -28.70
N SER A 345 -9.32 -22.12 -28.34
CA SER A 345 -8.20 -22.63 -29.14
C SER A 345 -8.67 -23.50 -30.31
N SER A 346 -7.84 -23.63 -31.34
CA SER A 346 -8.04 -24.63 -32.40
C SER A 346 -7.72 -26.07 -31.96
N HIS A 347 -7.22 -26.26 -30.74
CA HIS A 347 -6.79 -27.55 -30.22
C HIS A 347 -7.89 -28.21 -29.39
N SER A 348 -8.49 -29.28 -29.92
CA SER A 348 -9.41 -30.13 -29.16
C SER A 348 -8.62 -31.10 -28.30
N THR A 349 -8.26 -30.72 -27.08
CA THR A 349 -7.53 -31.57 -26.14
C THR A 349 -8.27 -31.69 -24.82
N GLU A 350 -8.68 -32.90 -24.46
CA GLU A 350 -9.23 -33.18 -23.14
C GLU A 350 -8.10 -33.32 -22.12
N LEU A 351 -8.24 -32.64 -20.99
CA LEU A 351 -7.28 -32.67 -19.88
C LEU A 351 -7.84 -33.52 -18.75
N SER A 352 -7.03 -34.44 -18.22
CA SER A 352 -7.32 -35.03 -16.91
C SER A 352 -7.27 -33.95 -15.81
N GLU A 353 -7.87 -34.21 -14.64
CA GLU A 353 -7.88 -33.26 -13.52
C GLU A 353 -6.47 -32.80 -13.11
N LYS A 354 -5.49 -33.72 -13.11
CA LYS A 354 -4.10 -33.40 -12.77
C LYS A 354 -3.40 -32.57 -13.85
N GLN A 355 -3.62 -32.91 -15.11
CA GLN A 355 -3.11 -32.11 -16.23
C GLN A 355 -3.72 -30.70 -16.22
N HIS A 356 -5.00 -30.59 -15.87
CA HIS A 356 -5.69 -29.31 -15.72
C HIS A 356 -5.10 -28.47 -14.58
N ALA A 357 -4.89 -29.06 -13.40
CA ALA A 357 -4.24 -28.38 -12.27
C ALA A 357 -2.81 -27.91 -12.63
N ASN A 358 -2.03 -28.78 -13.29
CA ASN A 358 -0.71 -28.42 -13.78
C ASN A 358 -0.76 -27.32 -14.86
N ALA A 359 -1.81 -27.28 -15.70
CA ALA A 359 -2.00 -26.22 -16.70
C ALA A 359 -2.30 -24.87 -16.05
N LEU A 360 -3.10 -24.84 -14.98
CA LEU A 360 -3.35 -23.63 -14.19
C LEU A 360 -2.05 -23.11 -13.54
N GLU A 361 -1.28 -23.98 -12.88
CA GLU A 361 0.00 -23.57 -12.28
C GLU A 361 0.99 -23.12 -13.37
N TYR A 362 1.03 -23.81 -14.51
CA TYR A 362 1.88 -23.45 -15.64
C TYR A 362 1.55 -22.06 -16.20
N LEU A 363 0.27 -21.76 -16.41
CA LEU A 363 -0.20 -20.44 -16.83
C LEU A 363 0.20 -19.38 -15.81
N ALA A 364 -0.07 -19.61 -14.51
CA ALA A 364 0.25 -18.67 -13.44
C ALA A 364 1.77 -18.34 -13.37
N LEU A 365 2.64 -19.35 -13.53
CA LEU A 365 4.09 -19.17 -13.57
C LEU A 365 4.53 -18.35 -14.78
N HIS A 366 3.98 -18.63 -15.96
CA HIS A 366 4.29 -17.92 -17.19
C HIS A 366 3.80 -16.47 -17.18
N LEU A 367 2.60 -16.21 -16.65
CA LEU A 367 2.08 -14.86 -16.40
C LEU A 367 2.98 -14.10 -15.43
N ALA A 368 3.41 -14.73 -14.33
CA ALA A 368 4.33 -14.11 -13.38
C ALA A 368 5.68 -13.75 -14.04
N ILE A 369 6.23 -14.63 -14.88
CA ILE A 369 7.45 -14.39 -15.68
C ILE A 369 7.25 -13.19 -16.62
N ARG A 370 6.13 -13.15 -17.36
CA ARG A 370 5.77 -12.04 -18.26
C ARG A 370 5.70 -10.72 -17.49
N ASP A 371 5.01 -10.68 -16.35
CA ASP A 371 4.86 -9.46 -15.55
C ASP A 371 6.22 -8.88 -15.17
N ARG A 372 7.16 -9.72 -14.71
CA ARG A 372 8.53 -9.30 -14.36
C ARG A 372 9.28 -8.75 -15.57
N GLN A 373 9.07 -9.34 -16.75
CA GLN A 373 9.66 -8.83 -17.99
C GLN A 373 9.07 -7.47 -18.37
N GLN A 374 7.76 -7.28 -18.23
CA GLN A 374 7.11 -6.00 -18.54
C GLN A 374 7.51 -4.90 -17.54
N ILE A 375 7.57 -5.19 -16.24
CA ILE A 375 8.04 -4.23 -15.24
C ILE A 375 9.48 -3.77 -15.55
N VAL A 376 10.39 -4.70 -15.89
CA VAL A 376 11.76 -4.35 -16.30
C VAL A 376 11.76 -3.57 -17.61
N LYS A 377 10.88 -3.88 -18.56
CA LYS A 377 10.76 -3.15 -19.82
C LYS A 377 10.40 -1.69 -19.58
N VAL A 378 9.35 -1.43 -18.80
CA VAL A 378 8.85 -0.07 -18.54
C VAL A 378 9.81 0.72 -17.66
N LEU A 379 10.33 0.13 -16.57
CA LEU A 379 11.15 0.86 -15.59
C LEU A 379 12.63 0.96 -15.98
N CYS A 380 13.18 -0.02 -16.69
CA CYS A 380 14.64 -0.13 -16.89
C CYS A 380 15.08 -0.09 -18.36
N LYS A 381 14.19 -0.32 -19.33
CA LYS A 381 14.55 -0.41 -20.76
C LYS A 381 13.84 0.63 -21.65
N ARG A 382 13.10 1.56 -21.04
CA ARG A 382 12.41 2.62 -21.75
C ARG A 382 13.39 3.61 -22.38
N ASN A 383 13.08 4.07 -23.59
CA ASN A 383 13.75 5.19 -24.24
C ASN A 383 12.71 6.19 -24.76
N PRO A 384 12.67 7.44 -24.26
CA PRO A 384 13.56 8.04 -23.25
C PRO A 384 13.39 7.44 -21.84
N ASP A 385 14.47 7.42 -21.06
CA ASP A 385 14.47 6.87 -19.70
C ASP A 385 13.76 7.80 -18.71
N HIS A 386 12.46 7.56 -18.51
CA HIS A 386 11.65 8.37 -17.60
C HIS A 386 11.87 8.09 -16.14
N LEU A 387 12.26 6.88 -15.74
CA LEU A 387 12.55 6.59 -14.33
C LEU A 387 13.75 7.42 -13.87
N THR A 388 14.83 7.41 -14.64
CA THR A 388 16.01 8.22 -14.35
C THR A 388 15.70 9.72 -14.36
N ALA A 389 14.90 10.18 -15.33
CA ALA A 389 14.52 11.58 -15.42
C ALA A 389 13.65 12.00 -14.22
N ALA A 390 12.64 11.21 -13.85
CA ALA A 390 11.77 11.48 -12.70
C ALA A 390 12.57 11.59 -11.39
N ILE A 391 13.57 10.73 -11.19
CA ILE A 391 14.45 10.80 -10.00
C ILE A 391 15.27 12.08 -10.00
N LYS A 392 15.77 12.54 -11.16
CA LYS A 392 16.48 13.82 -11.27
C LYS A 392 15.56 14.98 -10.93
N ASP A 393 14.38 15.04 -11.55
CA ASP A 393 13.39 16.09 -11.31
C ASP A 393 13.00 16.13 -9.81
N ALA A 394 12.81 14.97 -9.18
CA ALA A 394 12.55 14.87 -7.75
C ALA A 394 13.74 15.35 -6.90
N VAL A 395 14.97 14.89 -7.16
CA VAL A 395 16.16 15.33 -6.41
C VAL A 395 16.40 16.84 -6.56
N ASP A 396 16.17 17.38 -7.75
CA ASP A 396 16.30 18.81 -8.01
C ASP A 396 15.27 19.60 -7.20
N ALA A 397 14.00 19.17 -7.20
CA ALA A 397 12.94 19.77 -6.37
C ALA A 397 13.25 19.69 -4.86
N TYR A 398 13.83 18.58 -4.42
CA TYR A 398 14.21 18.37 -3.01
C TYR A 398 15.57 18.95 -2.63
N THR A 399 16.33 19.55 -3.55
CA THR A 399 17.69 20.07 -3.29
C THR A 399 17.74 21.06 -2.12
N PRO A 400 16.81 22.04 -1.97
CA PRO A 400 16.78 22.90 -0.79
C PRO A 400 16.61 22.10 0.50
N MET A 401 15.68 21.15 0.54
CA MET A 401 15.44 20.31 1.71
C MET A 401 16.66 19.43 2.04
N ILE A 402 17.26 18.78 1.04
CA ILE A 402 18.47 17.97 1.19
C ILE A 402 19.61 18.79 1.80
N ARG A 403 19.74 20.07 1.39
CA ARG A 403 20.75 20.98 1.96
C ARG A 403 20.53 21.22 3.44
N HIS A 404 19.31 21.56 3.86
CA HIS A 404 19.02 21.80 5.27
C HIS A 404 19.16 20.53 6.11
N VAL A 405 18.68 19.39 5.61
CA VAL A 405 18.81 18.10 6.30
C VAL A 405 20.28 17.71 6.47
N HIS A 406 21.10 17.85 5.42
CA HIS A 406 22.54 17.52 5.50
C HIS A 406 23.28 18.38 6.52
N GLN A 407 22.90 19.64 6.68
CA GLN A 407 23.46 20.54 7.69
C GLN A 407 22.94 20.24 9.10
N ALA A 408 21.71 19.75 9.21
CA ALA A 408 21.05 19.53 10.50
C ALA A 408 21.32 18.14 11.09
N VAL A 409 21.49 17.12 10.26
CA VAL A 409 21.50 15.70 10.64
C VAL A 409 22.75 15.00 10.14
N ASN A 410 23.29 14.09 10.95
CA ASN A 410 24.33 13.16 10.50
C ASN A 410 23.73 12.05 9.62
N LEU A 411 23.55 12.36 8.34
CA LEU A 411 22.98 11.44 7.35
C LEU A 411 23.76 10.13 7.20
N SER A 412 25.09 10.15 7.37
CA SER A 412 25.92 8.93 7.34
C SER A 412 25.50 7.94 8.41
N ASP A 413 25.27 8.43 9.62
CA ASP A 413 24.90 7.57 10.75
C ASP A 413 23.44 7.14 10.66
N THR A 414 22.55 7.99 10.12
CA THR A 414 21.16 7.61 9.80
C THR A 414 21.08 6.43 8.82
N ILE A 415 21.94 6.39 7.80
CA ILE A 415 21.99 5.24 6.87
C ILE A 415 22.44 3.96 7.58
N TRP A 416 23.35 4.05 8.55
CA TRP A 416 23.77 2.89 9.33
C TRP A 416 22.65 2.40 10.27
N ASP A 417 21.95 3.32 10.92
CA ASP A 417 20.77 2.97 11.72
C ASP A 417 19.72 2.23 10.88
N PHE A 418 19.45 2.71 9.66
CA PHE A 418 18.55 2.07 8.72
C PHE A 418 19.04 0.67 8.29
N GLU A 419 20.32 0.53 7.92
CA GLU A 419 20.92 -0.76 7.56
C GLU A 419 20.75 -1.78 8.71
N ARG A 420 20.99 -1.35 9.95
CA ARG A 420 20.88 -2.19 11.14
C ARG A 420 19.43 -2.61 11.39
N PHE A 421 18.48 -1.67 11.29
CA PHE A 421 17.05 -1.97 11.42
C PHE A 421 16.59 -3.01 10.41
N VAL A 422 16.88 -2.81 9.11
CA VAL A 422 16.48 -3.76 8.04
C VAL A 422 17.14 -5.12 8.26
N THR A 423 18.42 -5.14 8.67
CA THR A 423 19.14 -6.38 8.98
C THR A 423 18.47 -7.16 10.12
N ASP A 424 18.08 -6.49 11.20
CA ASP A 424 17.42 -7.13 12.34
C ASP A 424 15.97 -7.53 12.01
N MET A 425 15.25 -6.72 11.24
CA MET A 425 13.92 -7.05 10.72
C MET A 425 13.95 -8.35 9.90
N LEU A 426 14.90 -8.48 8.96
CA LEU A 426 15.04 -9.67 8.11
C LEU A 426 15.42 -10.93 8.91
N LYS A 427 16.05 -10.78 10.08
CA LYS A 427 16.32 -11.89 11.00
C LYS A 427 15.08 -12.29 11.78
N ILE A 428 14.37 -11.31 12.35
CA ILE A 428 13.17 -11.54 13.17
C ILE A 428 12.03 -12.12 12.34
N ALA A 429 11.88 -11.70 11.08
CA ALA A 429 10.81 -12.18 10.21
C ALA A 429 10.94 -13.66 9.80
N LYS A 430 12.03 -14.35 10.15
CA LYS A 430 12.23 -15.78 9.86
C LYS A 430 11.78 -16.64 11.05
N PRO A 431 11.22 -17.83 10.80
CA PRO A 431 10.93 -18.78 11.87
C PRO A 431 12.18 -19.10 12.70
N SER A 432 12.01 -19.24 14.01
CA SER A 432 13.09 -19.53 14.95
C SER A 432 12.85 -20.87 15.65
N GLY A 433 13.91 -21.61 16.01
CA GLY A 433 13.80 -22.91 16.69
C GLY A 433 14.61 -24.01 16.01
N ALA A 434 14.53 -25.22 16.57
CA ALA A 434 15.14 -26.41 15.96
C ALA A 434 14.36 -26.82 14.71
N LYS A 435 15.05 -27.41 13.72
CA LYS A 435 14.44 -27.85 12.45
C LYS A 435 13.31 -28.85 12.74
N GLY A 436 12.07 -28.49 12.35
CA GLY A 436 10.86 -29.27 12.62
C GLY A 436 10.02 -28.80 13.81
N GLU A 437 10.56 -27.91 14.65
CA GLU A 437 9.88 -27.23 15.77
C GLU A 437 9.97 -25.71 15.64
N GLU A 438 10.08 -25.22 14.41
CA GLU A 438 10.22 -23.80 14.09
C GLU A 438 8.94 -23.05 14.49
N LYS A 439 9.10 -22.03 15.33
CA LYS A 439 8.03 -21.12 15.71
C LYS A 439 8.06 -19.90 14.81
N PRO A 440 6.94 -19.54 14.16
CA PRO A 440 6.86 -18.25 13.47
C PRO A 440 7.01 -17.11 14.48
N PRO A 441 7.58 -15.97 14.06
CA PRO A 441 7.63 -14.78 14.91
C PRO A 441 6.21 -14.30 15.25
N SER A 442 6.08 -13.66 16.41
CA SER A 442 4.85 -13.07 16.94
C SER A 442 4.79 -11.56 16.67
N VAL A 443 3.62 -10.94 16.92
CA VAL A 443 3.50 -9.46 16.83
C VAL A 443 4.41 -8.79 17.85
N GLU A 444 4.51 -9.35 19.06
CA GLU A 444 5.35 -8.85 20.14
C GLU A 444 6.85 -8.84 19.76
N ASP A 445 7.33 -9.79 18.94
CA ASP A 445 8.70 -9.78 18.44
C ASP A 445 8.99 -8.56 17.55
N PHE A 446 7.99 -8.11 16.79
CA PHE A 446 8.08 -6.88 15.99
C PHE A 446 7.92 -5.62 16.85
N VAL A 447 7.14 -5.66 17.93
CA VAL A 447 7.11 -4.56 18.93
C VAL A 447 8.50 -4.38 19.54
N ASP A 448 9.13 -5.47 19.97
CA ASP A 448 10.48 -5.45 20.53
C ASP A 448 11.54 -4.95 19.53
N LEU A 449 11.38 -5.28 18.24
CA LEU A 449 12.21 -4.73 17.16
C LEU A 449 12.05 -3.21 17.07
N LEU A 450 10.82 -2.70 17.05
CA LEU A 450 10.55 -1.27 16.93
C LEU A 450 11.04 -0.50 18.16
N HIS A 451 10.80 -1.00 19.37
CA HIS A 451 11.32 -0.38 20.60
C HIS A 451 12.86 -0.33 20.63
N ARG A 452 13.54 -1.33 20.07
CA ARG A 452 15.01 -1.35 19.99
C ARG A 452 15.56 -0.28 19.05
N HIS A 453 14.83 0.07 18.00
CA HIS A 453 15.29 0.97 16.92
C HIS A 453 14.63 2.35 16.93
N GLN A 454 13.57 2.59 17.73
CA GLN A 454 12.85 3.87 17.81
C GLN A 454 13.76 5.06 18.18
N SER A 455 14.80 4.82 19.00
CA SER A 455 15.74 5.86 19.39
C SER A 455 16.52 6.44 18.20
N SER A 456 16.72 5.66 17.14
CA SER A 456 17.33 6.15 15.89
C SER A 456 16.42 7.18 15.20
N SER A 457 15.10 6.97 15.20
CA SER A 457 14.12 7.93 14.70
C SER A 457 14.06 9.20 15.55
N HIS A 458 14.01 9.07 16.88
CA HIS A 458 13.99 10.23 17.77
C HIS A 458 15.29 11.05 17.68
N LYS A 459 16.44 10.38 17.57
CA LYS A 459 17.74 11.04 17.31
C LYS A 459 17.70 11.84 16.01
N PHE A 460 17.15 11.27 14.93
CA PHE A 460 17.00 11.97 13.65
C PHE A 460 16.10 13.20 13.79
N LEU A 461 14.91 13.04 14.37
CA LEU A 461 13.94 14.12 14.57
C LEU A 461 14.51 15.24 15.45
N HIS A 462 15.24 14.89 16.51
CA HIS A 462 15.89 15.86 17.38
C HIS A 462 16.96 16.66 16.65
N GLN A 463 17.87 15.99 15.93
CA GLN A 463 18.90 16.68 15.14
C GLN A 463 18.27 17.61 14.09
N PHE A 464 17.23 17.11 13.41
CA PHE A 464 16.49 17.87 12.41
C PHE A 464 15.84 19.12 13.03
N ALA A 465 15.08 18.97 14.11
CA ALA A 465 14.36 20.06 14.78
C ALA A 465 15.30 21.08 15.47
N LYS A 466 16.34 20.59 16.15
CA LYS A 466 17.29 21.42 16.90
C LYS A 466 18.19 22.25 15.99
N ASN A 467 18.74 21.63 14.95
CA ASN A 467 19.75 22.25 14.09
C ASN A 467 19.14 22.89 12.83
N GLY A 468 18.03 22.36 12.33
CA GLY A 468 17.39 22.74 11.06
C GLY A 468 16.11 23.55 11.25
N LYS A 469 16.14 24.67 11.96
CA LYS A 469 14.93 25.45 12.30
C LYS A 469 14.07 25.85 11.09
N GLU A 470 14.70 26.25 9.98
CA GLU A 470 13.99 26.67 8.77
C GLU A 470 13.22 25.51 8.13
N VAL A 471 13.91 24.39 7.85
CA VAL A 471 13.26 23.20 7.28
C VAL A 471 12.23 22.62 8.25
N THR A 472 12.47 22.71 9.55
CA THR A 472 11.51 22.33 10.60
C THR A 472 10.24 23.18 10.51
N GLY A 473 10.37 24.49 10.31
CA GLY A 473 9.24 25.39 10.08
C GLY A 473 8.42 25.00 8.84
N TRP A 474 9.07 24.66 7.72
CA TRP A 474 8.34 24.21 6.52
C TRP A 474 7.47 22.96 6.77
N TRP A 475 7.99 22.01 7.55
CA TRP A 475 7.24 20.81 7.91
C TRP A 475 6.16 21.09 8.95
N GLN A 476 6.41 21.97 9.92
CA GLN A 476 5.41 22.41 10.88
C GLN A 476 4.23 23.08 10.17
N ASP A 477 4.50 24.00 9.23
CA ASP A 477 3.49 24.66 8.40
C ASP A 477 2.69 23.63 7.58
N TYR A 478 3.37 22.65 6.97
CA TYR A 478 2.71 21.59 6.21
C TYR A 478 1.81 20.72 7.09
N VAL A 479 2.28 20.31 8.28
CA VAL A 479 1.50 19.47 9.19
C VAL A 479 0.28 20.23 9.72
N HIS A 480 0.41 21.52 10.02
CA HIS A 480 -0.74 22.39 10.35
C HIS A 480 -1.74 22.49 9.20
N TYR A 481 -1.25 22.73 7.97
CA TYR A 481 -2.09 22.76 6.78
C TYR A 481 -2.81 21.42 6.57
N ALA A 482 -2.12 20.29 6.74
CA ALA A 482 -2.66 18.95 6.60
C ALA A 482 -3.72 18.67 7.67
N ALA A 483 -3.45 19.01 8.94
CA ALA A 483 -4.40 18.86 10.04
C ALA A 483 -5.67 19.69 9.83
N ALA A 484 -5.54 20.89 9.26
CA ALA A 484 -6.68 21.74 8.93
C ALA A 484 -7.63 21.11 7.89
N GLN A 485 -7.16 20.19 7.04
CA GLN A 485 -8.02 19.48 6.07
C GLN A 485 -9.03 18.53 6.72
N PHE A 486 -8.85 18.23 8.01
CA PHE A 486 -9.72 17.36 8.80
C PHE A 486 -10.69 18.11 9.70
N LYS A 487 -10.72 19.46 9.68
CA LYS A 487 -11.67 20.25 10.49
C LYS A 487 -13.07 20.22 9.87
N GLN A 488 -14.10 20.14 10.71
CA GLN A 488 -15.49 20.31 10.27
C GLN A 488 -15.83 21.77 9.98
N GLY A 489 -16.64 22.00 8.93
CA GLY A 489 -17.16 23.32 8.58
C GLY A 489 -16.10 24.35 8.13
N GLY A 490 -14.84 23.95 7.99
CA GLY A 490 -13.82 24.80 7.38
C GLY A 490 -14.08 24.93 5.89
N ASN A 491 -14.09 26.16 5.36
CA ASN A 491 -13.88 26.34 3.93
C ASN A 491 -12.50 25.75 3.63
N PRO A 492 -12.39 24.78 2.70
CA PRO A 492 -11.07 24.36 2.25
C PRO A 492 -10.31 25.62 1.80
N PRO A 493 -9.00 25.73 2.09
CA PRO A 493 -8.21 26.79 1.48
C PRO A 493 -8.43 26.77 -0.03
N PRO A 494 -8.57 27.93 -0.71
CA PRO A 494 -8.89 27.98 -2.14
C PRO A 494 -7.96 27.04 -2.90
N SER A 495 -8.53 26.03 -3.53
CA SER A 495 -7.82 25.11 -4.40
C SER A 495 -8.39 25.28 -5.79
N ASP A 496 -7.57 25.76 -6.72
CA ASP A 496 -7.90 25.75 -8.16
C ASP A 496 -8.01 24.31 -8.71
N LEU A 497 -7.73 23.30 -7.87
CA LEU A 497 -7.66 21.88 -8.23
C LEU A 497 -8.87 21.13 -7.64
N ALA A 498 -9.90 21.04 -8.47
CA ALA A 498 -10.67 19.86 -8.85
C ALA A 498 -11.70 19.21 -7.90
N VAL A 499 -11.96 19.71 -6.70
CA VAL A 499 -13.23 19.36 -6.03
C VAL A 499 -14.24 20.49 -6.31
N PRO A 500 -15.36 20.21 -7.00
CA PRO A 500 -16.45 21.18 -7.12
C PRO A 500 -16.81 21.76 -5.75
N GLU A 501 -16.92 23.09 -5.63
CA GLU A 501 -17.19 23.79 -4.35
C GLU A 501 -18.43 23.24 -3.62
N ASP A 502 -19.36 22.61 -4.34
CA ASP A 502 -20.58 21.96 -3.83
C ASP A 502 -20.35 20.61 -3.12
N VAL A 503 -19.23 19.94 -3.36
CA VAL A 503 -18.82 18.68 -2.66
C VAL A 503 -17.69 18.94 -1.64
N ALA A 504 -17.00 20.07 -1.77
CA ALA A 504 -15.77 20.38 -1.03
C ALA A 504 -15.97 20.84 0.43
N THR A 505 -17.21 21.05 0.89
CA THR A 505 -17.48 21.37 2.30
C THR A 505 -17.60 20.09 3.13
N ALA A 506 -16.89 20.02 4.26
CA ALA A 506 -17.08 18.96 5.26
C ALA A 506 -18.58 18.78 5.56
N GLY A 507 -19.11 17.57 5.29
CA GLY A 507 -20.53 17.22 5.45
C GLY A 507 -21.40 17.29 4.18
N GLY A 508 -20.87 17.75 3.04
CA GLY A 508 -21.58 17.76 1.74
C GLY A 508 -21.85 16.38 1.17
N VAL A 509 -20.84 15.49 1.25
CA VAL A 509 -20.95 14.08 0.83
C VAL A 509 -22.02 13.35 1.61
N MET A 510 -22.09 13.58 2.92
CA MET A 510 -23.06 12.93 3.79
C MET A 510 -24.50 13.27 3.42
N LYS A 511 -24.78 14.55 3.16
CA LYS A 511 -26.07 15.01 2.64
C LYS A 511 -26.38 14.40 1.28
N GLY A 512 -25.38 14.24 0.43
CA GLY A 512 -25.51 13.58 -0.87
C GLY A 512 -25.92 12.11 -0.74
N ILE A 513 -25.30 11.39 0.19
CA ILE A 513 -25.60 9.98 0.50
C ILE A 513 -27.02 9.83 1.07
N GLU A 514 -27.39 10.68 2.04
CA GLU A 514 -28.74 10.66 2.64
C GLU A 514 -29.82 11.00 1.59
N LYS A 515 -29.53 11.92 0.68
CA LYS A 515 -30.41 12.22 -0.45
C LYS A 515 -30.53 11.04 -1.40
N ALA A 516 -29.42 10.40 -1.78
CA ALA A 516 -29.44 9.23 -2.64
C ALA A 516 -30.24 8.07 -2.02
N PHE A 517 -30.12 7.86 -0.71
CA PHE A 517 -30.95 6.91 0.02
C PHE A 517 -32.44 7.28 0.00
N ALA A 518 -32.77 8.57 0.20
CA ALA A 518 -34.14 9.06 0.17
C ALA A 518 -34.81 8.90 -1.21
N ASP A 519 -34.02 8.89 -2.28
CA ASP A 519 -34.48 8.70 -3.67
C ASP A 519 -34.76 7.21 -4.02
N LEU A 520 -34.37 6.26 -3.18
CA LEU A 520 -34.65 4.82 -3.36
C LEU A 520 -36.14 4.50 -3.22
N SER A 521 -36.56 3.37 -3.79
CA SER A 521 -37.91 2.83 -3.53
C SER A 521 -38.07 2.46 -2.06
N LYS A 522 -39.30 2.44 -1.54
CA LYS A 522 -39.54 2.07 -0.13
C LYS A 522 -39.07 0.67 0.19
N ASP A 523 -39.20 -0.26 -0.75
CA ASP A 523 -38.76 -1.65 -0.56
C ASP A 523 -37.23 -1.71 -0.47
N ASP A 524 -36.53 -0.96 -1.31
CA ASP A 524 -35.06 -0.87 -1.27
C ASP A 524 -34.57 -0.15 -0.01
N GLN A 525 -35.26 0.90 0.44
CA GLN A 525 -34.93 1.60 1.69
C GLN A 525 -34.96 0.65 2.90
N GLU A 526 -35.96 -0.23 2.98
CA GLU A 526 -36.06 -1.22 4.07
C GLU A 526 -34.94 -2.26 3.99
N VAL A 527 -34.59 -2.75 2.79
CA VAL A 527 -33.48 -3.67 2.58
C VAL A 527 -32.15 -3.02 2.98
N VAL A 528 -31.88 -1.82 2.49
CA VAL A 528 -30.65 -1.08 2.79
C VAL A 528 -30.56 -0.78 4.29
N LYS A 529 -31.62 -0.31 4.94
CA LYS A 529 -31.62 -0.07 6.39
C LYS A 529 -31.24 -1.31 7.20
N LYS A 530 -31.76 -2.47 6.82
CA LYS A 530 -31.43 -3.74 7.48
C LYS A 530 -29.96 -4.09 7.32
N GLU A 531 -29.40 -3.96 6.12
CA GLU A 531 -27.98 -4.19 5.85
C GLU A 531 -27.09 -3.18 6.61
N LEU A 532 -27.48 -1.90 6.63
CA LEU A 532 -26.76 -0.85 7.37
C LEU A 532 -26.74 -1.11 8.87
N SER A 533 -27.86 -1.50 9.47
CA SER A 533 -27.89 -1.86 10.90
C SER A 533 -27.05 -3.10 11.21
N ALA A 534 -27.03 -4.10 10.33
CA ALA A 534 -26.14 -5.25 10.47
C ALA A 534 -24.66 -4.83 10.35
N TYR A 535 -24.36 -3.91 9.45
CA TYR A 535 -23.01 -3.39 9.26
C TYR A 535 -22.53 -2.50 10.42
N SER A 536 -23.39 -1.64 10.99
CA SER A 536 -23.06 -0.86 12.20
C SER A 536 -22.66 -1.79 13.35
N LYS A 537 -23.41 -2.88 13.56
CA LYS A 537 -23.05 -3.89 14.57
C LYS A 537 -21.70 -4.56 14.26
N TYR A 538 -21.44 -4.87 12.99
CA TYR A 538 -20.14 -5.41 12.57
C TYR A 538 -18.99 -4.44 12.87
N LEU A 539 -19.18 -3.14 12.65
CA LEU A 539 -18.17 -2.13 13.00
C LEU A 539 -17.89 -2.10 14.50
N ASP A 540 -18.92 -2.17 15.34
CA ASP A 540 -18.76 -2.21 16.80
C ASP A 540 -18.00 -3.46 17.27
N ASP A 541 -18.38 -4.63 16.72
CA ASP A 541 -17.69 -5.90 16.98
C ASP A 541 -16.22 -5.83 16.53
N LEU A 542 -15.97 -5.21 15.37
CA LEU A 542 -14.62 -5.04 14.82
C LEU A 542 -13.75 -4.13 15.69
N HIS A 543 -14.29 -3.00 16.14
CA HIS A 543 -13.59 -2.09 17.04
C HIS A 543 -13.28 -2.75 18.38
N SER A 544 -14.23 -3.51 18.93
CA SER A 544 -14.06 -4.28 20.16
C SER A 544 -12.99 -5.36 20.03
N ALA A 545 -13.00 -6.12 18.94
CA ALA A 545 -11.98 -7.14 18.65
C ALA A 545 -10.59 -6.51 18.40
N SER A 546 -10.53 -5.33 17.79
CA SER A 546 -9.29 -4.57 17.65
C SER A 546 -8.74 -4.14 19.01
N ALA A 547 -9.59 -3.58 19.88
CA ALA A 547 -9.20 -3.15 21.22
C ALA A 547 -8.69 -4.33 22.08
N ALA A 548 -9.36 -5.48 22.01
CA ALA A 548 -8.92 -6.70 22.70
C ALA A 548 -7.52 -7.16 22.21
N ARG A 549 -7.22 -7.04 20.92
CA ARG A 549 -5.91 -7.37 20.36
C ARG A 549 -4.82 -6.38 20.78
N VAL A 550 -5.12 -5.08 20.83
CA VAL A 550 -4.20 -4.08 21.40
C VAL A 550 -3.89 -4.45 22.85
N SER A 551 -4.92 -4.78 23.65
CA SER A 551 -4.72 -5.21 25.03
C SER A 551 -3.90 -6.49 25.15
N ALA A 552 -4.05 -7.46 24.25
CA ALA A 552 -3.26 -8.69 24.27
C ALA A 552 -1.77 -8.42 23.99
N VAL A 553 -1.48 -7.59 22.97
CA VAL A 553 -0.10 -7.23 22.60
C VAL A 553 0.57 -6.41 23.70
N ILE A 554 -0.12 -5.40 24.25
CA ILE A 554 0.43 -4.57 25.35
C ILE A 554 0.68 -5.43 26.61
N LYS A 555 -0.27 -6.31 26.96
CA LYS A 555 -0.10 -7.24 28.09
C LYS A 555 0.82 -8.43 27.78
N ARG A 556 1.35 -8.50 26.54
CA ARG A 556 2.23 -9.55 26.04
C ARG A 556 1.70 -10.96 26.30
N THR A 557 0.40 -11.17 26.10
CA THR A 557 -0.22 -12.48 26.38
C THR A 557 0.14 -13.52 25.32
N HIS A 558 0.72 -13.12 24.17
CA HIS A 558 1.00 -13.98 23.02
C HIS A 558 -0.23 -14.79 22.55
N SER A 559 -1.43 -14.30 22.88
CA SER A 559 -2.69 -15.01 22.65
C SER A 559 -3.35 -14.62 21.33
N THR A 560 -2.78 -13.64 20.61
CA THR A 560 -3.31 -13.20 19.32
C THR A 560 -2.39 -13.59 18.18
N PRO A 561 -2.87 -14.37 17.20
CA PRO A 561 -2.10 -14.66 16.00
C PRO A 561 -2.05 -13.49 15.01
N TYR A 562 -2.81 -12.42 15.24
CA TYR A 562 -2.87 -11.23 14.37
C TYR A 562 -2.68 -9.95 15.17
N GLY A 563 -2.24 -8.89 14.50
CA GLY A 563 -2.18 -7.57 15.11
C GLY A 563 -3.55 -6.90 15.26
N PRO A 564 -3.67 -5.86 16.11
CA PRO A 564 -4.82 -4.95 16.16
C PRO A 564 -5.00 -4.08 14.90
N GLY A 565 -6.18 -3.48 14.80
CA GLY A 565 -6.54 -2.50 13.78
C GLY A 565 -7.80 -2.91 12.99
N ALA A 566 -8.79 -2.01 12.92
CA ALA A 566 -9.92 -2.19 12.00
C ALA A 566 -9.45 -2.24 10.54
N TYR A 567 -8.35 -1.55 10.21
CA TYR A 567 -7.72 -1.59 8.89
C TYR A 567 -7.25 -2.99 8.51
N LEU A 568 -6.71 -3.79 9.44
CA LEU A 568 -6.28 -5.17 9.14
C LEU A 568 -7.46 -6.06 8.77
N ALA A 569 -8.61 -5.88 9.42
CA ALA A 569 -9.80 -6.65 9.08
C ALA A 569 -10.40 -6.22 7.73
N ARG A 570 -10.38 -4.92 7.41
CA ARG A 570 -10.78 -4.41 6.08
C ARG A 570 -9.84 -4.92 4.99
N TRP A 571 -8.55 -4.87 5.24
CA TRP A 571 -7.54 -5.41 4.33
C TRP A 571 -7.76 -6.91 4.10
N GLN A 572 -7.89 -7.67 5.19
CA GLN A 572 -8.22 -9.09 5.11
C GLN A 572 -9.51 -9.32 4.31
N HIS A 573 -10.55 -8.53 4.55
CA HIS A 573 -11.81 -8.63 3.82
C HIS A 573 -11.61 -8.45 2.31
N LEU A 574 -10.90 -7.40 1.88
CA LEU A 574 -10.59 -7.16 0.47
C LEU A 574 -9.79 -8.31 -0.16
N MET A 575 -8.87 -8.90 0.59
CA MET A 575 -8.14 -10.09 0.12
C MET A 575 -9.05 -11.31 0.03
N ASP A 576 -9.90 -11.51 1.03
CA ASP A 576 -10.81 -12.65 1.11
C ASP A 576 -11.93 -12.58 0.08
N THR A 577 -12.40 -11.39 -0.33
CA THR A 577 -13.42 -11.24 -1.39
C THR A 577 -12.83 -11.20 -2.79
N THR A 578 -11.50 -11.24 -2.93
CA THR A 578 -10.88 -11.29 -4.25
C THR A 578 -11.22 -12.60 -4.95
N LEU A 579 -11.99 -12.52 -6.03
CA LEU A 579 -12.30 -13.70 -6.84
C LEU A 579 -11.05 -14.21 -7.58
N ILE A 580 -10.90 -15.52 -7.59
CA ILE A 580 -9.89 -16.23 -8.38
C ILE A 580 -10.53 -17.29 -9.28
N THR A 581 -9.86 -17.62 -10.39
CA THR A 581 -10.33 -18.66 -11.33
C THR A 581 -10.61 -19.98 -10.59
N PRO A 582 -11.61 -20.76 -11.02
CA PRO A 582 -11.81 -22.13 -10.55
C PRO A 582 -10.52 -22.97 -10.62
N GLY A 583 -10.21 -23.70 -9.53
CA GLY A 583 -9.10 -24.66 -9.47
C GLY A 583 -9.34 -25.99 -10.23
N THR A 584 -10.59 -26.25 -10.64
CA THR A 584 -10.99 -27.37 -11.49
C THR A 584 -11.58 -26.85 -12.80
N ALA A 585 -11.69 -27.71 -13.81
CA ALA A 585 -12.17 -27.32 -15.14
C ALA A 585 -13.55 -26.64 -15.11
N LYS A 586 -14.44 -27.13 -14.24
CA LYS A 586 -15.73 -26.54 -13.87
C LYS A 586 -15.87 -26.57 -12.36
N GLY A 587 -16.32 -25.47 -11.77
CA GLY A 587 -16.43 -25.33 -10.31
C GLY A 587 -16.75 -23.90 -9.89
N PRO A 588 -17.17 -23.68 -8.64
CA PRO A 588 -17.47 -22.34 -8.16
C PRO A 588 -16.25 -21.43 -8.28
N LEU A 589 -16.50 -20.13 -8.42
CA LEU A 589 -15.45 -19.14 -8.23
C LEU A 589 -14.97 -19.24 -6.79
N TYR A 590 -13.65 -19.22 -6.59
CA TYR A 590 -13.09 -19.34 -5.26
C TYR A 590 -12.72 -17.98 -4.71
N THR A 591 -12.76 -17.92 -3.39
CA THR A 591 -12.05 -16.93 -2.60
C THR A 591 -10.74 -17.53 -2.05
N PRO A 592 -9.69 -16.72 -1.79
CA PRO A 592 -8.44 -17.18 -1.17
C PRO A 592 -8.64 -17.94 0.14
N VAL A 593 -9.72 -17.64 0.87
CA VAL A 593 -10.13 -18.33 2.11
C VAL A 593 -10.59 -19.76 1.85
N GLU A 594 -11.32 -20.00 0.76
CA GLU A 594 -11.81 -21.33 0.37
C GLU A 594 -10.68 -22.19 -0.20
N HIS A 595 -9.66 -21.57 -0.79
CA HIS A 595 -8.43 -22.25 -1.25
C HIS A 595 -7.39 -22.50 -0.14
N GLY A 596 -7.70 -22.19 1.12
CA GLY A 596 -6.83 -22.47 2.27
C GLY A 596 -5.58 -21.59 2.35
N THR A 597 -5.54 -20.48 1.61
CA THR A 597 -4.35 -19.61 1.51
C THR A 597 -4.31 -18.50 2.56
N SER A 598 -5.42 -18.21 3.25
CA SER A 598 -5.52 -17.03 4.12
C SER A 598 -5.76 -17.41 5.60
N PRO A 599 -4.91 -16.98 6.54
CA PRO A 599 -5.16 -17.19 7.97
C PRO A 599 -6.30 -16.25 8.43
N ARG A 600 -7.37 -16.82 9.04
CA ARG A 600 -8.60 -16.10 9.42
C ARG A 600 -8.45 -15.28 10.72
N PRO A 601 -8.65 -13.96 10.72
CA PRO A 601 -9.15 -13.24 11.89
C PRO A 601 -10.66 -13.50 12.07
N GLN A 602 -11.14 -13.62 13.30
CA GLN A 602 -12.58 -13.80 13.58
C GLN A 602 -13.36 -12.53 13.21
N GLY A 603 -14.51 -12.70 12.56
CA GLY A 603 -15.44 -11.63 12.15
C GLY A 603 -15.68 -11.60 10.63
N ARG A 604 -16.73 -12.29 10.15
CA ARG A 604 -17.15 -12.18 8.74
C ARG A 604 -17.64 -10.76 8.46
N TYR A 605 -17.15 -10.14 7.39
CA TYR A 605 -17.78 -8.97 6.79
C TYR A 605 -19.16 -9.41 6.28
N PRO A 606 -20.27 -8.81 6.76
CA PRO A 606 -21.60 -9.38 6.52
C PRO A 606 -22.22 -8.98 5.17
N VAL A 607 -21.61 -8.07 4.42
CA VAL A 607 -22.32 -7.35 3.36
C VAL A 607 -21.99 -7.90 1.96
N SER A 608 -23.00 -8.50 1.33
CA SER A 608 -23.05 -8.74 -0.12
C SER A 608 -24.00 -7.72 -0.76
N ILE A 609 -23.61 -6.45 -0.85
CA ILE A 609 -24.39 -5.50 -1.66
C ILE A 609 -24.15 -5.84 -3.12
N SER A 610 -25.14 -6.50 -3.72
CA SER A 610 -25.20 -6.72 -5.17
C SER A 610 -24.99 -5.39 -5.89
N SER A 611 -24.18 -5.38 -6.95
CA SER A 611 -23.93 -4.20 -7.80
C SER A 611 -25.17 -3.65 -8.53
N THR A 612 -26.36 -4.17 -8.23
CA THR A 612 -27.65 -3.83 -8.82
C THR A 612 -28.55 -2.99 -7.90
N ALA A 613 -28.12 -2.71 -6.66
CA ALA A 613 -28.85 -1.85 -5.72
C ALA A 613 -28.19 -0.47 -5.59
#